data_AF-A0A818DKD6-F1
#
_entry.id   AF-A0A818DKD6-F1
#
_cell.length_a   1.000
_cell.length_b   1.000
_cell.length_c   1.000
_cell.angle_alpha   90.00
_cell.angle_beta   90.00
_cell.angle_gamma   90.00
#
_symmetry.space_group_name_H-M   'P 1'
#
loop_
_entity.id
_entity.type
_entity.pdbx_description
1 polymer ?
#
loop_
_entity_poly.entity_id
_entity_poly.type
_entity_poly.pdbx_seq_one_letter_code
_entity_poly.pdbx_strand_id
1 'polypeptide(L)'
;MITEESNTNNNSQNSAVKVQPTVATPAEIQQFTSYLLRVVPIATDLNSTSEIDIFKRALQEKTTAIDGIRRFLSDPQCVVFFIRITQQGKDEEQDAVDHTETNGTNSIQVEFSTETTYAAQKGIR
;
A
#
# COMPACT_ATOMS: atom_id res chain seq x y z
N MET A 1 -25.61 41.22 -54.17
CA MET A 1 -25.45 40.76 -52.78
C MET A 1 -24.85 39.38 -52.87
N ILE A 2 -23.57 39.23 -52.54
CA ILE A 2 -22.84 37.96 -52.60
C ILE A 2 -22.78 37.47 -51.15
N THR A 3 -23.34 36.30 -50.88
CA THR A 3 -23.30 35.68 -49.55
C THR A 3 -22.06 34.81 -49.50
N GLU A 4 -21.11 35.16 -48.63
CA GLU A 4 -19.90 34.38 -48.35
C GLU A 4 -20.26 33.16 -47.51
N GLU A 5 -20.08 31.96 -48.07
CA GLU A 5 -20.13 30.71 -47.32
C GLU A 5 -18.84 30.54 -46.50
N SER A 6 -18.99 30.55 -45.18
CA SER A 6 -17.91 30.32 -44.24
C SER A 6 -17.51 28.85 -44.22
N ASN A 7 -16.31 28.58 -44.73
CA ASN A 7 -15.66 27.29 -44.77
C ASN A 7 -15.24 26.87 -43.35
N THR A 8 -16.01 26.01 -42.69
CA THR A 8 -15.63 25.47 -41.37
C THR A 8 -14.83 24.19 -41.58
N ASN A 9 -13.51 24.36 -41.65
CA ASN A 9 -12.56 23.27 -41.78
C ASN A 9 -12.38 22.57 -40.42
N ASN A 10 -12.94 21.36 -40.28
CA ASN A 10 -12.81 20.52 -39.09
C ASN A 10 -11.37 20.04 -38.93
N ASN A 11 -10.57 20.79 -38.17
CA ASN A 11 -9.25 20.34 -37.74
C ASN A 11 -9.38 19.73 -36.33
N SER A 12 -9.79 18.47 -36.25
CA SER A 12 -9.76 17.69 -35.01
C SER A 12 -8.31 17.43 -34.62
N GLN A 13 -7.75 18.36 -33.85
CA GLN A 13 -6.50 18.19 -33.13
C GLN A 13 -6.60 16.95 -32.25
N ASN A 14 -5.75 15.96 -32.53
CA ASN A 14 -5.42 14.85 -31.64
C ASN A 14 -4.77 15.43 -30.37
N SER A 15 -5.58 15.85 -29.41
CA SER A 15 -5.09 16.17 -28.07
C SER A 15 -4.68 14.87 -27.42
N ALA A 16 -3.38 14.56 -27.45
CA ALA A 16 -2.80 13.57 -26.55
C ALA A 16 -3.16 13.99 -25.13
N VAL A 17 -4.15 13.30 -24.54
CA VAL A 17 -4.52 13.46 -23.14
C VAL A 17 -3.30 13.04 -22.34
N LYS A 18 -2.51 14.03 -21.93
CA LYS A 18 -1.46 13.86 -20.93
C LYS A 18 -2.20 13.48 -19.66
N VAL A 19 -2.32 12.18 -19.39
CA VAL A 19 -2.89 11.67 -18.15
C VAL A 19 -1.99 12.21 -17.04
N GLN A 20 -2.47 13.25 -16.37
CA GLN A 20 -1.75 13.84 -15.26
C GLN A 20 -1.74 12.78 -14.15
N PRO A 21 -0.58 12.47 -13.53
CA PRO A 21 -0.52 11.49 -12.46
C PRO A 21 -1.50 11.88 -11.36
N THR A 22 -2.52 11.06 -11.12
CA THR A 22 -3.45 11.29 -10.02
C THR A 22 -2.71 10.97 -8.73
N VAL A 23 -2.34 12.01 -7.98
CA VAL A 23 -1.70 11.84 -6.67
C VAL A 23 -2.78 11.56 -5.65
N ALA A 24 -2.63 10.45 -4.91
CA ALA A 24 -3.50 10.11 -3.80
C ALA A 24 -3.54 11.24 -2.78
N THR A 25 -4.76 11.66 -2.45
CA THR A 25 -5.02 12.71 -1.48
C THR A 25 -4.72 12.21 -0.07
N PRO A 26 -4.45 13.13 0.89
CA PRO A 26 -4.28 12.76 2.29
C PRO A 26 -5.49 11.99 2.86
N ALA A 27 -6.71 12.31 2.41
CA ALA A 27 -7.92 11.63 2.83
C ALA A 27 -7.97 10.18 2.36
N GLU A 28 -7.59 9.90 1.10
CA GLU A 28 -7.53 8.53 0.57
C GLU A 28 -6.48 7.68 1.28
N ILE A 29 -5.30 8.26 1.54
CA ILE A 29 -4.23 7.60 2.32
C ILE A 29 -4.74 7.27 3.73
N GLN A 30 -5.43 8.19 4.39
CA GLN A 30 -5.99 7.97 5.72
C GLN A 30 -7.07 6.88 5.71
N GLN A 31 -8.00 6.92 4.74
CA GLN A 31 -9.06 5.91 4.61
C GLN A 31 -8.47 4.52 4.38
N PHE A 32 -7.46 4.40 3.51
CA PHE A 32 -6.80 3.14 3.23
C PHE A 32 -6.00 2.64 4.45
N THR A 33 -5.30 3.53 5.15
CA THR A 33 -4.63 3.20 6.40
C THR A 33 -5.62 2.68 7.45
N SER A 34 -6.76 3.34 7.63
CA SER A 34 -7.83 2.89 8.54
C SER A 34 -8.48 1.57 8.10
N TYR A 35 -8.51 1.28 6.81
CA TYR A 35 -8.93 -0.02 6.30
C TYR A 35 -7.92 -1.12 6.68
N LEU A 36 -6.63 -0.90 6.45
CA LEU A 36 -5.57 -1.85 6.81
C LEU A 36 -5.52 -2.13 8.32
N LEU A 37 -5.70 -1.10 9.16
CA LEU A 37 -5.77 -1.21 10.62
C LEU A 37 -6.87 -2.17 11.10
N ARG A 38 -7.94 -2.35 10.32
CA ARG A 38 -9.05 -3.25 10.64
C ARG A 38 -8.86 -4.64 10.04
N VAL A 39 -8.40 -4.71 8.79
CA VAL A 39 -8.39 -5.97 8.04
C VAL A 39 -7.15 -6.82 8.33
N VAL A 40 -5.97 -6.21 8.43
CA VAL A 40 -4.72 -6.97 8.57
C VAL A 40 -4.69 -7.80 9.84
N PRO A 41 -5.04 -7.27 11.04
CA PRO A 41 -5.06 -8.09 12.25
C PRO A 41 -5.93 -9.35 12.14
N ILE A 42 -7.05 -9.26 11.43
CA ILE A 42 -7.97 -10.38 11.19
C ILE A 42 -7.37 -11.36 10.17
N ALA A 43 -6.80 -10.83 9.10
CA ALA A 43 -6.24 -11.64 8.01
C ALA A 43 -4.95 -12.37 8.40
N THR A 44 -4.25 -11.93 9.45
CA THR A 44 -2.98 -12.52 9.91
C THR A 44 -3.06 -13.04 11.35
N ASP A 45 -4.27 -13.25 11.87
CA ASP A 45 -4.53 -13.81 13.20
C ASP A 45 -3.75 -13.13 14.34
N LEU A 46 -3.66 -11.79 14.32
CA LEU A 46 -3.12 -11.03 15.45
C LEU A 46 -4.15 -10.99 16.57
N ASN A 47 -3.92 -11.81 17.58
CA ASN A 47 -4.91 -12.08 18.63
C ASN A 47 -4.59 -11.36 19.94
N SER A 48 -3.36 -10.86 20.12
CA SER A 48 -3.00 -10.08 21.29
C SER A 48 -3.07 -8.57 21.04
N THR A 49 -3.46 -7.83 22.07
CA THR A 49 -3.45 -6.36 22.05
C THR A 49 -2.06 -5.81 21.71
N SER A 50 -1.00 -6.44 22.23
CA SER A 50 0.39 -6.05 21.96
C SER A 50 0.79 -6.19 20.49
N GLU A 51 0.43 -7.30 19.83
CA GLU A 51 0.71 -7.50 18.40
C GLU A 51 -0.04 -6.49 17.54
N ILE A 52 -1.31 -6.27 17.86
CA ILE A 52 -2.14 -5.28 17.19
C ILE A 52 -1.50 -3.90 17.32
N ASP A 53 -1.06 -3.51 18.52
CA ASP A 53 -0.44 -2.21 18.76
C ASP A 53 0.92 -2.06 18.06
N ILE A 54 1.74 -3.12 18.00
CA ILE A 54 2.98 -3.14 17.20
C ILE A 54 2.65 -2.92 15.72
N PHE A 55 1.64 -3.60 15.18
CA PHE A 55 1.22 -3.40 13.79
C PHE A 55 0.70 -1.98 13.53
N LYS A 56 -0.18 -1.45 14.39
CA LYS A 56 -0.69 -0.07 14.29
C LYS A 56 0.46 0.92 14.23
N ARG A 57 1.43 0.77 15.15
CA ARG A 57 2.62 1.61 15.24
C ARG A 57 3.47 1.50 13.97
N ALA A 58 3.73 0.29 13.50
CA ALA A 58 4.50 0.06 12.28
C ALA A 58 3.84 0.71 11.05
N LEU A 59 2.51 0.65 10.95
CA LEU A 59 1.76 1.22 9.83
C LEU A 59 1.73 2.77 9.87
N GLN A 60 1.67 3.37 11.05
CA GLN A 60 1.54 4.83 11.23
C GLN A 60 2.88 5.58 11.33
N GLU A 61 3.89 4.97 11.96
CA GLU A 61 5.17 5.64 12.22
C GLU A 61 6.24 5.35 11.15
N LYS A 62 6.18 4.22 10.44
CA LYS A 62 7.17 3.94 9.39
C LYS A 62 6.82 4.72 8.13
N THR A 63 7.69 5.65 7.76
CA THR A 63 7.61 6.40 6.50
C THR A 63 7.43 5.48 5.28
N THR A 64 8.10 4.32 5.29
CA THR A 64 7.97 3.29 4.24
C THR A 64 6.54 2.80 4.03
N ALA A 65 5.74 2.70 5.10
CA ALA A 65 4.36 2.25 5.01
C ALA A 65 3.48 3.32 4.33
N ILE A 66 3.59 4.57 4.77
CA ILE A 66 2.84 5.70 4.22
C ILE A 66 3.24 5.97 2.76
N ASP A 67 4.54 5.95 2.44
CA ASP A 67 5.02 6.11 1.08
C ASP A 67 4.59 4.94 0.18
N GLY A 68 4.60 3.71 0.71
CA GLY A 68 4.09 2.53 0.02
C GLY A 68 2.60 2.65 -0.30
N ILE A 69 1.77 3.08 0.66
CA ILE A 69 0.34 3.34 0.45
C ILE A 69 0.13 4.44 -0.59
N ARG A 70 0.85 5.56 -0.46
CA ARG A 70 0.76 6.66 -1.44
C ARG A 70 1.08 6.16 -2.84
N ARG A 71 2.16 5.37 -2.99
CA ARG A 71 2.57 4.81 -4.27
C ARG A 71 1.51 3.85 -4.80
N PHE A 72 1.03 2.91 -4.00
CA PHE A 72 0.00 1.96 -4.39
C PHE A 72 -1.30 2.64 -4.87
N LEU A 73 -1.70 3.76 -4.24
CA LEU A 73 -2.90 4.50 -4.63
C LEU A 73 -2.70 5.45 -5.82
N SER A 74 -1.47 5.87 -6.12
CA SER A 74 -1.19 6.91 -7.13
C SER A 74 -0.52 6.39 -8.40
N ASP A 75 0.26 5.32 -8.28
CA ASP A 75 1.05 4.76 -9.37
C ASP A 75 0.32 3.56 -9.97
N PRO A 76 -0.27 3.66 -11.18
CA PRO A 76 -0.98 2.56 -11.80
C PRO A 76 -0.08 1.37 -12.13
N GLN A 77 1.26 1.56 -12.11
CA GLN A 77 2.21 0.46 -12.27
C GLN A 77 2.49 -0.25 -10.94
N CYS A 78 2.18 0.37 -9.80
CA CYS A 78 2.30 -0.21 -8.47
C CYS A 78 1.10 -1.12 -8.17
N VAL A 79 1.18 -2.35 -8.65
CA VAL A 79 0.08 -3.32 -8.63
C VAL A 79 -0.11 -4.01 -7.28
N VAL A 80 0.92 -4.04 -6.43
CA VAL A 80 0.87 -4.74 -5.14
C VAL A 80 1.52 -3.92 -4.03
N PHE A 81 0.85 -3.86 -2.88
CA PHE A 81 1.41 -3.41 -1.60
C PHE A 81 1.48 -4.61 -0.64
N PHE A 82 2.70 -5.00 -0.28
CA PHE A 82 2.96 -6.13 0.61
C PHE A 82 3.10 -5.67 2.06
N ILE A 83 2.43 -6.42 2.95
CA ILE A 83 2.60 -6.33 4.39
C ILE A 83 3.03 -7.72 4.85
N ARG A 84 4.26 -7.85 5.32
CA ARG A 84 4.78 -9.10 5.90
C ARG A 84 4.76 -8.98 7.41
N ILE A 85 4.17 -9.97 8.06
CA ILE A 85 4.16 -10.11 9.51
C ILE A 85 4.82 -11.44 9.85
N THR A 86 5.89 -11.37 10.64
CA THR A 86 6.63 -12.53 11.11
C THR A 86 6.43 -12.65 12.61
N GLN A 87 5.84 -13.75 13.07
CA GLN A 87 5.75 -14.07 14.50
C GLN A 87 7.09 -14.68 14.95
N GLN A 88 7.71 -14.10 15.97
CA GLN A 88 8.89 -14.69 16.59
C GLN A 88 8.43 -15.57 17.77
N GLY A 89 8.55 -16.89 17.60
CA GLY A 89 8.42 -17.87 18.70
C GLY A 89 7.06 -18.55 18.83
N LYS A 90 6.91 -19.71 18.19
CA LYS A 90 6.17 -20.87 18.71
C LYS A 90 6.78 -22.13 18.12
N ASP A 91 7.98 -22.49 18.55
CA ASP A 91 8.51 -23.84 18.47
C ASP A 91 9.70 -23.91 19.43
N GLU A 92 9.43 -24.38 20.66
CA GLU A 92 10.27 -25.33 21.39
C GLU A 92 9.48 -25.86 22.60
N GLU A 93 9.39 -27.19 22.67
CA GLU A 93 8.65 -27.97 23.65
C GLU A 93 9.19 -27.80 25.08
N GLN A 94 8.23 -27.88 26.01
CA GLN A 94 8.30 -28.35 27.40
C GLN A 94 9.61 -29.02 27.85
N ASP A 95 10.35 -28.37 28.75
CA ASP A 95 10.69 -28.92 30.09
C ASP A 95 11.52 -27.90 30.88
N ALA A 96 10.89 -27.19 31.81
CA ALA A 96 11.52 -26.66 33.03
C ALA A 96 10.47 -25.96 33.89
N VAL A 97 10.16 -26.56 35.04
CA VAL A 97 9.46 -25.94 36.15
C VAL A 97 10.40 -24.90 36.78
N ASP A 98 10.07 -23.62 36.73
CA ASP A 98 10.29 -22.70 37.85
C ASP A 98 9.43 -21.43 37.71
N HIS A 99 8.95 -20.92 38.85
CA HIS A 99 8.10 -19.75 38.95
C HIS A 99 8.84 -18.48 38.55
N THR A 100 8.57 -17.94 37.37
CA THR A 100 8.64 -16.51 37.09
C THR A 100 7.64 -16.18 35.99
N GLU A 101 6.77 -15.20 36.23
CA GLU A 101 5.92 -14.57 35.21
C GLU A 101 6.82 -13.96 34.12
N THR A 102 7.27 -14.78 33.19
CA THR A 102 7.81 -14.29 31.93
C THR A 102 6.61 -13.97 31.07
N ASN A 103 6.27 -12.69 31.07
CA ASN A 103 5.34 -12.08 30.14
C ASN A 103 5.90 -12.31 28.72
N GLY A 104 5.57 -13.48 28.14
CA GLY A 104 6.01 -13.93 26.84
C GLY A 104 5.63 -12.87 25.82
N THR A 105 6.60 -12.03 25.48
CA THR A 105 6.37 -10.91 24.58
C THR A 105 6.28 -11.55 23.20
N ASN A 106 5.06 -11.86 22.73
CA ASN A 106 4.83 -12.23 21.35
C ASN A 106 5.33 -11.06 20.49
N SER A 107 6.58 -11.14 20.03
CA SER A 107 7.20 -10.09 19.24
C SER A 107 6.97 -10.40 17.78
N ILE A 108 6.13 -9.58 17.14
CA ILE A 108 5.99 -9.61 15.68
C ILE A 108 6.95 -8.62 15.04
N GLN A 109 7.48 -9.00 13.88
CA GLN A 109 8.18 -8.09 12.97
C GLN A 109 7.26 -7.74 11.80
N VAL A 110 7.16 -6.45 11.49
CA VAL A 110 6.29 -5.93 10.42
C VAL A 110 7.13 -5.21 9.35
N GLU A 111 7.01 -5.66 8.10
CA GLU A 111 7.70 -5.13 6.93
C GLU A 111 6.71 -4.70 5.84
N PHE A 112 7.04 -3.60 5.14
CA PHE A 112 6.22 -3.03 4.08
C PHE A 112 7.04 -2.94 2.79
N SER A 113 6.45 -3.33 1.67
CA SER A 113 7.08 -3.16 0.35
C SER A 113 6.03 -2.99 -0.75
N THR A 114 6.46 -2.55 -1.92
CA THR A 114 5.61 -2.37 -3.11
C THR A 114 6.24 -3.07 -4.30
N GLU A 115 5.40 -3.59 -5.19
CA GLU A 115 5.83 -4.16 -6.46
C GLU A 115 5.27 -3.34 -7.62
N THR A 116 6.15 -3.00 -8.56
CA THR A 116 5.81 -2.25 -9.76
C THR A 116 6.01 -3.09 -11.01
N THR A 117 4.99 -3.20 -11.84
CA THR A 117 5.11 -3.80 -13.17
C THR A 117 5.45 -2.71 -14.18
N TYR A 118 6.73 -2.58 -14.51
CA TYR A 118 7.12 -1.86 -15.72
C TYR A 118 6.97 -2.80 -16.90
N ALA A 119 5.94 -2.60 -17.71
CA ALA A 119 5.96 -3.14 -19.06
C ALA A 119 7.21 -2.58 -19.72
N ALA A 120 8.24 -3.41 -19.92
CA ALA A 120 9.38 -3.04 -20.73
C ALA A 120 8.80 -2.56 -22.06
N GLN A 121 8.87 -1.26 -22.33
CA GLN A 121 8.62 -0.74 -23.65
C GLN A 121 9.65 -1.43 -24.54
N LYS A 122 9.23 -2.53 -25.18
CA LYS A 122 9.95 -3.14 -26.29
C LYS A 122 10.15 -2.01 -27.27
N GLY A 123 11.36 -1.46 -27.31
CA GLY A 123 11.75 -0.45 -28.26
C GLY A 123 11.44 -1.00 -29.64
N ILE A 124 10.42 -0.43 -30.28
CA ILE A 124 10.25 -0.55 -31.72
C ILE A 124 11.37 0.32 -32.28
N ARG A 125 12.48 -0.34 -32.65
CA ARG A 125 13.48 0.21 -33.57
C ARG A 125 13.11 -0.23 -34.98
#